data_AF-A0A803TAS2-F1
#
_entry.id   AF-A0A803TAS2-F1
#
_cell.length_a   1.000
_cell.length_b   1.000
_cell.length_c   1.000
_cell.angle_alpha   90.00
_cell.angle_beta   90.00
_cell.angle_gamma   90.00
#
_symmetry.space_group_name_H-M   'P 1'
#
loop_
_entity.id
_entity.type
_entity.pdbx_description
1 polymer ?
#
loop_
_entity_poly.entity_id
_entity_poly.type
_entity_poly.pdbx_seq_one_letter_code
_entity_poly.pdbx_strand_id
1 'polypeptide(L)'
;SILYRKTLRMRPLEEHAEGRRIIVEVEDKVAKVRNIKVDNRQENLWDTKERIVAFGFDYCYWSVDPDDSKYASQEVVFQDLGTSVLSGAFKGYNICLFAYGQTGSGKTYTMMGTPASIGLTPRICENIISNYPEFFFSLQLLFSFLEIYNERVRDLLKQTDNKKPYTLRVREHPVMGPYVQGLSKHVVTDYKQVVGLLEAGIANRITAATHVHDASSRSHAIFTIQYTQAILYNNLPSEITSKINLVDLAGSERADPSYCKDRITEGANINKSLVTLGIVISSLAQNSQMSCSCQSINSIGSEVDSSHTDNHCGTSISSNRRQAYIPYRDSILTWLLKDSLGGNSKTIMIATISPSSSCYNETMSTLRYASNAKNIINKPRVNEDANVKLIRELREEIDRLKAMLMSFELVCTNVYTNRLHMNHSLNLYVNICSEVFCYI
;
A
#
# COMPACT_ATOMS: atom_id res chain seq x y z
N SER A 1 -9.47 -10.04 0.67
CA SER A 1 -9.85 -8.62 0.67
C SER A 1 -9.46 -8.01 2.01
N ILE A 2 -8.21 -7.55 2.15
CA ILE A 2 -7.71 -6.48 3.04
C ILE A 2 -6.38 -6.08 2.38
N LEU A 3 -6.25 -4.81 2.00
CA LEU A 3 -5.28 -4.31 1.02
C LEU A 3 -4.16 -3.45 1.63
N TYR A 4 -4.09 -3.50 2.95
CA TYR A 4 -3.08 -2.89 3.78
C TYR A 4 -2.29 -4.01 4.47
N ARG A 5 -1.09 -4.31 3.97
CA ARG A 5 -0.22 -5.34 4.55
C ARG A 5 0.71 -4.73 5.58
N LYS A 6 0.96 -5.47 6.66
CA LYS A 6 1.83 -5.06 7.74
C LYS A 6 2.91 -6.07 7.96
N THR A 7 4.12 -5.54 7.98
CA THR A 7 5.32 -6.35 8.13
C THR A 7 6.11 -5.81 9.30
N LEU A 8 6.51 -6.69 10.21
CA LEU A 8 7.44 -6.35 11.26
C LEU A 8 8.85 -6.73 10.83
N ARG A 9 9.83 -5.87 11.10
CA ARG A 9 11.24 -6.19 10.94
C ARG A 9 12.06 -5.74 12.13
N MET A 10 12.86 -6.64 12.67
CA MET A 10 13.83 -6.32 13.72
C MET A 10 15.18 -6.02 13.10
N ARG A 11 15.85 -4.98 13.59
CA ARG A 11 17.22 -4.68 13.16
C ARG A 11 18.25 -5.67 13.73
N PRO A 12 19.41 -5.79 13.07
CA PRO A 12 20.61 -6.37 13.67
C PRO A 12 21.01 -5.65 14.97
N LEU A 13 21.52 -6.42 15.95
CA LEU A 13 22.20 -5.83 17.10
C LEU A 13 23.53 -5.21 16.61
N GLU A 14 23.82 -3.99 17.03
CA GLU A 14 25.15 -3.40 16.83
C GLU A 14 26.12 -3.99 17.86
N GLU A 15 27.40 -4.18 17.49
CA GLU A 15 28.45 -4.71 18.37
C GLU A 15 28.57 -3.96 19.71
N HIS A 16 28.19 -2.68 19.76
CA HIS A 16 28.13 -1.87 20.99
C HIS A 16 26.93 -2.14 21.92
N ALA A 17 26.17 -3.22 21.67
CA ALA A 17 25.03 -3.62 22.50
C ALA A 17 25.39 -4.63 23.61
N GLU A 18 26.68 -4.80 23.92
CA GLU A 18 27.14 -5.60 25.07
C GLU A 18 26.43 -5.14 26.36
N GLY A 19 25.63 -6.04 26.94
CA GLY A 19 24.85 -5.81 28.16
C GLY A 19 23.36 -5.47 27.97
N ARG A 20 22.85 -5.34 26.74
CA ARG A 20 21.41 -5.04 26.49
C ARG A 20 20.61 -6.33 26.31
N ARG A 21 19.67 -6.60 27.22
CA ARG A 21 18.75 -7.75 27.12
C ARG A 21 17.79 -7.60 25.93
N ILE A 22 17.61 -8.67 25.17
CA ILE A 22 16.60 -8.79 24.11
C ILE A 22 15.21 -8.91 24.75
N ILE A 23 14.25 -8.10 24.32
CA ILE A 23 12.86 -8.08 24.84
C ILE A 23 11.82 -8.57 23.85
N VAL A 24 12.21 -8.82 22.60
CA VAL A 24 11.30 -9.22 21.53
C VAL A 24 11.63 -10.63 21.08
N GLU A 25 10.60 -11.44 20.94
CA GLU A 25 10.66 -12.78 20.38
C GLU A 25 9.67 -12.84 19.20
N VAL A 26 10.07 -13.49 18.11
CA VAL A 26 9.19 -13.76 16.97
C VAL A 26 8.98 -15.25 16.80
N GLU A 27 7.71 -15.61 16.69
CA GLU A 27 7.24 -16.95 16.40
C GLU A 27 6.25 -16.83 15.24
N ASP A 28 6.65 -17.36 14.08
CA ASP A 28 5.94 -17.25 12.81
C ASP A 28 5.52 -15.80 12.47
N LYS A 29 4.22 -15.51 12.59
CA LYS A 29 3.59 -14.22 12.27
C LYS A 29 3.24 -13.41 13.51
N VAL A 30 3.76 -13.80 14.68
CA VAL A 30 3.45 -13.20 15.96
C VAL A 30 4.74 -12.69 16.60
N ALA A 31 4.73 -11.42 16.99
CA ALA A 31 5.79 -10.81 17.77
C ALA A 31 5.36 -10.67 19.22
N LYS A 32 6.14 -11.23 20.15
CA LYS A 32 5.91 -11.17 21.60
C LYS A 32 6.92 -10.20 22.22
N VAL A 33 6.44 -9.26 23.02
CA VAL A 33 7.29 -8.28 23.72
C VAL A 33 7.18 -8.48 25.22
N ARG A 34 8.32 -8.68 25.89
CA ARG A 34 8.44 -8.86 27.33
C ARG A 34 8.71 -7.54 28.05
N ASN A 35 7.97 -7.25 29.12
CA ASN A 35 8.21 -6.08 29.97
C ASN A 35 9.20 -6.41 31.09
N ILE A 36 10.43 -5.87 31.00
CA ILE A 36 11.51 -6.13 31.99
C ILE A 36 11.35 -5.27 33.27
N LYS A 37 10.64 -4.13 33.24
CA LYS A 37 10.56 -3.23 34.41
C LYS A 37 9.82 -3.84 35.61
N VAL A 38 9.12 -4.96 35.41
CA VAL A 38 8.33 -5.65 36.44
C VAL A 38 9.13 -6.77 37.14
N ASP A 39 10.28 -7.19 36.61
CA ASP A 39 11.09 -8.27 37.21
C ASP A 39 11.71 -7.92 38.57
N ASN A 40 11.85 -6.63 38.91
CA ASN A 40 12.48 -6.19 40.17
C ASN A 40 11.49 -6.03 41.36
N ARG A 41 10.19 -6.31 41.19
CA ARG A 41 9.24 -6.34 42.31
C ARG A 41 8.98 -7.80 42.67
N GLN A 42 9.20 -8.15 43.94
CA GLN A 42 9.00 -9.48 44.53
C GLN A 42 7.76 -10.18 43.97
N GLU A 43 7.92 -11.48 43.71
CA GLU A 43 6.90 -12.41 43.23
C GLU A 43 5.63 -12.37 44.11
N ASN A 44 4.68 -11.52 43.76
CA ASN A 44 3.31 -11.65 44.23
C ASN A 44 2.60 -12.61 43.27
N LEU A 45 2.31 -13.81 43.78
CA LEU A 45 1.81 -15.02 43.10
C LEU A 45 0.42 -14.89 42.43
N TRP A 46 -0.14 -13.68 42.29
CA TRP A 46 -1.53 -13.45 41.86
C TRP A 46 -1.67 -12.51 40.66
N ASP A 47 -0.59 -12.04 40.05
CA ASP A 47 -0.61 -11.04 38.96
C ASP A 47 -0.02 -11.55 37.63
N THR A 48 -0.41 -12.77 37.23
CA THR A 48 0.12 -13.47 36.04
C THR A 48 -0.38 -12.90 34.70
N LYS A 49 -1.22 -11.86 34.71
CA LYS A 49 -1.88 -11.33 33.50
C LYS A 49 -1.12 -10.21 32.79
N GLU A 50 0.00 -9.71 33.32
CA GLU A 50 0.80 -8.68 32.66
C GLU A 50 2.31 -8.98 32.68
N ARG A 51 2.87 -9.69 31.68
CA ARG A 51 4.31 -9.54 31.32
C ARG A 51 4.68 -9.70 29.85
N ILE A 52 3.83 -10.29 29.01
CA ILE A 52 4.09 -10.49 27.57
C ILE A 52 2.91 -9.98 26.76
N VAL A 53 3.17 -9.09 25.79
CA VAL A 53 2.15 -8.65 24.83
C VAL A 53 2.48 -9.17 23.45
N ALA A 54 1.51 -9.81 22.81
CA ALA A 54 1.64 -10.40 21.49
C ALA A 54 0.95 -9.56 20.42
N PHE A 55 1.58 -9.43 19.25
CA PHE A 55 1.08 -8.69 18.09
C PHE A 55 1.17 -9.55 16.84
N GLY A 56 0.07 -9.69 16.10
CA GLY A 56 0.01 -10.43 14.84
C GLY A 56 0.25 -9.54 13.61
N PHE A 57 1.08 -10.04 12.69
CA PHE A 57 1.45 -9.38 11.42
C PHE A 57 1.23 -10.31 10.22
N ASP A 58 1.32 -9.77 9.01
CA ASP A 58 1.31 -10.60 7.80
C ASP A 58 2.66 -11.32 7.63
N TYR A 59 3.74 -10.62 8.00
CA TYR A 59 5.13 -11.09 8.00
C TYR A 59 5.87 -10.55 9.22
N CYS A 60 6.74 -11.38 9.83
CA CYS A 60 7.68 -10.98 10.88
C CYS A 60 9.09 -11.41 10.49
N TYR A 61 10.01 -10.46 10.40
CA TYR A 61 11.41 -10.70 10.05
C TYR A 61 12.33 -10.54 11.25
N TRP A 62 13.04 -11.62 11.57
CA TRP A 62 14.11 -11.64 12.55
C TRP A 62 15.43 -11.37 11.83
N SER A 63 15.95 -10.14 11.87
CA SER A 63 17.26 -9.82 11.27
C SER A 63 18.31 -9.49 12.34
N VAL A 64 18.21 -10.10 13.53
CA VAL A 64 19.03 -9.71 14.70
C VAL A 64 20.45 -10.29 14.62
N ASP A 65 20.55 -11.59 14.35
CA ASP A 65 21.80 -12.35 14.29
C ASP A 65 21.87 -13.10 12.95
N PRO A 66 22.86 -12.82 12.08
CA PRO A 66 23.06 -13.53 10.82
C PRO A 66 23.29 -15.04 10.97
N ASP A 67 23.83 -15.50 12.10
CA ASP A 67 24.11 -16.92 12.35
C ASP A 67 22.87 -17.68 12.84
N ASP A 68 21.78 -16.98 13.15
CA ASP A 68 20.52 -17.61 13.52
C ASP A 68 19.83 -18.24 12.31
N SER A 69 19.40 -19.49 12.45
CA SER A 69 18.55 -20.21 11.49
C SER A 69 17.31 -19.43 11.02
N LYS A 70 16.79 -18.51 11.85
CA LYS A 70 15.61 -17.69 11.57
C LYS A 70 15.96 -16.34 10.92
N TYR A 71 17.23 -16.11 10.57
CA TYR A 71 17.67 -14.83 10.03
C TYR A 71 17.00 -14.47 8.70
N ALA A 72 16.34 -13.32 8.68
CA ALA A 72 15.73 -12.74 7.50
C ALA A 72 16.68 -11.72 6.87
N SER A 73 17.30 -12.08 5.76
CA SER A 73 18.17 -11.20 4.98
C SER A 73 17.38 -10.16 4.17
N GLN A 74 18.06 -9.17 3.58
CA GLN A 74 17.43 -8.23 2.63
C GLN A 74 16.76 -8.94 1.45
N GLU A 75 17.33 -10.08 1.01
CA GLU A 75 16.78 -10.89 -0.07
C GLU A 75 15.41 -11.44 0.30
N VAL A 76 15.28 -12.03 1.50
CA VAL A 76 14.00 -12.59 1.99
C VAL A 76 12.93 -11.50 2.03
N VAL A 77 13.28 -10.33 2.58
CA VAL A 77 12.36 -9.18 2.64
C VAL A 77 11.95 -8.69 1.25
N PHE A 78 12.86 -8.69 0.28
CA PHE A 78 12.58 -8.34 -1.10
C PHE A 78 11.68 -9.37 -1.80
N GLN A 79 11.94 -10.67 -1.60
CA GLN A 79 11.13 -11.73 -2.19
C GLN A 79 9.68 -11.69 -1.72
N ASP A 80 9.43 -11.41 -0.44
CA ASP A 80 8.08 -11.31 0.10
C ASP A 80 7.36 -10.00 -0.27
N LEU A 81 8.05 -8.86 -0.14
CA LEU A 81 7.42 -7.55 -0.28
C LEU A 81 7.67 -6.92 -1.66
N GLY A 82 8.92 -6.93 -2.11
CA GLY A 82 9.35 -6.33 -3.38
C GLY A 82 8.67 -6.96 -4.60
N THR A 83 8.59 -8.29 -4.67
CA THR A 83 7.89 -8.98 -5.76
C THR A 83 6.39 -8.64 -5.79
N SER A 84 5.76 -8.50 -4.61
CA SER A 84 4.37 -8.07 -4.49
C SER A 84 4.17 -6.62 -4.94
N VAL A 85 5.15 -5.75 -4.69
CA VAL A 85 5.16 -4.38 -5.23
C VAL A 85 5.23 -4.43 -6.76
N LEU A 86 6.20 -5.13 -7.33
CA LEU A 86 6.37 -5.23 -8.78
C LEU A 86 5.14 -5.81 -9.48
N SER A 87 4.61 -6.93 -8.97
CA SER A 87 3.40 -7.57 -9.52
C SER A 87 2.18 -6.65 -9.49
N GLY A 88 2.04 -5.84 -8.44
CA GLY A 88 0.96 -4.85 -8.38
C GLY A 88 1.15 -3.73 -9.39
N ALA A 89 2.38 -3.24 -9.56
CA ALA A 89 2.70 -2.12 -10.43
C ALA A 89 2.53 -2.48 -11.90
N PHE A 90 2.97 -3.67 -12.32
CA PHE A 90 2.78 -4.19 -13.67
C PHE A 90 1.31 -4.40 -14.04
N LYS A 91 0.46 -4.66 -13.04
CA LYS A 91 -1.01 -4.73 -13.20
C LYS A 91 -1.68 -3.36 -13.21
N GLY A 92 -0.92 -2.27 -13.09
CA GLY A 92 -1.46 -0.90 -13.10
C GLY A 92 -2.02 -0.39 -11.78
N TYR A 93 -1.70 -1.03 -10.64
CA TYR A 93 -2.12 -0.52 -9.33
C TYR A 93 -1.11 0.48 -8.79
N ASN A 94 -1.59 1.57 -8.17
CA ASN A 94 -0.75 2.39 -7.31
C ASN A 94 -0.31 1.61 -6.07
N ILE A 95 0.91 1.83 -5.63
CA ILE A 95 1.52 1.14 -4.50
C ILE A 95 2.24 2.14 -3.61
N CYS A 96 2.11 1.95 -2.31
CA CYS A 96 2.86 2.69 -1.33
C CYS A 96 3.50 1.70 -0.36
N LEU A 97 4.82 1.74 -0.25
CA LEU A 97 5.57 0.97 0.73
C LEU A 97 6.32 1.97 1.59
N PHE A 98 6.08 1.92 2.90
CA PHE A 98 6.71 2.85 3.82
C PHE A 98 7.27 2.17 5.06
N ALA A 99 8.46 2.60 5.48
CA ALA A 99 9.10 2.16 6.72
C ALA A 99 8.76 3.13 7.86
N TYR A 100 8.37 2.58 9.01
CA TYR A 100 8.00 3.33 10.22
C TYR A 100 8.69 2.73 11.45
N GLY A 101 9.09 3.57 12.40
CA GLY A 101 9.78 3.15 13.62
C GLY A 101 10.71 4.24 14.15
N GLN A 102 11.29 4.02 15.33
CA GLN A 102 12.22 4.97 15.94
C GLN A 102 13.52 5.13 15.13
N THR A 103 14.29 6.17 15.37
CA THR A 103 15.64 6.29 14.82
C THR A 103 16.52 5.11 15.24
N GLY A 104 17.35 4.65 14.30
CA GLY A 104 18.18 3.47 14.48
C GLY A 104 17.41 2.14 14.46
N SER A 105 16.09 2.11 14.24
CA SER A 105 15.31 0.85 14.16
C SER A 105 15.50 0.04 12.88
N GLY A 106 16.18 0.59 11.87
CA GLY A 106 16.41 -0.07 10.57
C GLY A 106 15.49 0.35 9.43
N LYS A 107 14.84 1.53 9.50
CA LYS A 107 14.03 2.10 8.40
C LYS A 107 14.83 2.28 7.11
N THR A 108 15.86 3.12 7.14
CA THR A 108 16.73 3.39 5.99
C THR A 108 17.51 2.16 5.56
N TYR A 109 17.92 1.28 6.49
CA TYR A 109 18.52 -0.02 6.14
C TYR A 109 17.54 -0.89 5.35
N THR A 110 16.25 -0.90 5.69
CA THR A 110 15.26 -1.68 4.94
C THR A 110 14.97 -1.06 3.58
N MET A 111 14.81 0.26 3.53
CA MET A 111 14.43 0.97 2.31
C MET A 111 15.59 1.09 1.32
N MET A 112 16.78 1.48 1.77
CA MET A 112 17.95 1.71 0.92
C MET A 112 19.02 0.63 1.09
N GLY A 113 19.25 0.21 2.34
CA GLY A 113 20.31 -0.74 2.67
C GLY A 113 21.68 -0.11 2.76
N THR A 114 22.70 -0.96 2.71
CA THR A 114 24.12 -0.58 2.65
C THR A 114 24.71 -1.06 1.33
N PRO A 115 25.89 -0.56 0.91
CA PRO A 115 26.56 -1.09 -0.28
C PRO A 115 26.81 -2.61 -0.22
N ALA A 116 27.02 -3.16 0.98
CA ALA A 116 27.16 -4.60 1.19
C ALA A 116 25.81 -5.34 1.25
N SER A 117 24.72 -4.67 1.64
CA SER A 117 23.40 -5.28 1.81
C SER A 117 22.30 -4.36 1.29
N ILE A 118 22.12 -4.42 -0.04
CA ILE A 118 21.18 -3.58 -0.78
C ILE A 118 19.75 -3.78 -0.28
N GLY A 119 19.02 -2.69 -0.03
CA GLY A 119 17.66 -2.69 0.48
C GLY A 119 16.59 -2.80 -0.60
N LEU A 120 15.33 -2.53 -0.23
CA LEU A 120 14.17 -2.69 -1.10
C LEU A 120 14.19 -1.75 -2.32
N THR A 121 14.54 -0.48 -2.13
CA THR A 121 14.43 0.55 -3.17
C THR A 121 15.32 0.26 -4.37
N PRO A 122 16.64 0.01 -4.21
CA PRO A 122 17.48 -0.29 -5.37
C PRO A 122 17.10 -1.63 -6.02
N ARG A 123 16.71 -2.66 -5.23
CA ARG A 123 16.27 -3.97 -5.77
C ARG A 123 14.98 -3.87 -6.59
N ILE A 124 14.00 -3.08 -6.12
CA ILE A 124 12.77 -2.80 -6.87
C ILE A 124 13.12 -2.06 -8.17
N CYS A 125 14.04 -1.10 -8.13
CA CYS A 125 14.49 -0.36 -9.32
C CYS A 125 15.25 -1.24 -10.32
N GLU A 126 16.08 -2.16 -9.84
CA GLU A 126 16.77 -3.13 -10.70
C GLU A 126 15.75 -4.02 -11.39
N ASN A 127 14.86 -4.64 -10.62
CA ASN A 127 13.90 -5.59 -11.15
C ASN A 127 12.84 -4.94 -12.04
N ILE A 128 12.43 -3.69 -11.80
CA ILE A 128 11.47 -3.01 -12.69
C ILE A 128 12.08 -2.74 -14.07
N ILE A 129 13.40 -2.55 -14.15
CA ILE A 129 14.14 -2.33 -15.40
C ILE A 129 14.49 -3.67 -16.05
N SER A 130 14.96 -4.66 -15.29
CA SER A 130 15.31 -5.98 -15.81
C SER A 130 14.11 -6.75 -16.35
N ASN A 131 12.91 -6.54 -15.79
CA ASN A 131 11.67 -7.15 -16.27
C ASN A 131 11.02 -6.36 -17.43
N TYR A 132 11.79 -5.63 -18.24
CA TYR A 132 11.29 -5.00 -19.47
C TYR A 132 10.71 -6.11 -20.39
N PRO A 133 9.38 -6.21 -20.55
CA PRO A 133 8.85 -7.28 -21.37
C PRO A 133 8.90 -6.83 -22.84
N GLU A 134 9.33 -7.74 -23.70
CA GLU A 134 9.47 -7.49 -25.15
C GLU A 134 8.13 -7.17 -25.85
N PHE A 135 7.01 -7.41 -25.18
CA PHE A 135 5.65 -7.27 -25.73
C PHE A 135 5.02 -5.88 -25.61
N PHE A 136 5.66 -4.91 -24.93
CA PHE A 136 5.09 -3.57 -24.80
C PHE A 136 5.41 -2.67 -25.99
N PHE A 137 4.39 -1.94 -26.45
CA PHE A 137 4.56 -0.96 -27.53
C PHE A 137 5.40 0.23 -27.08
N SER A 138 5.18 0.69 -25.84
CA SER A 138 6.04 1.66 -25.19
C SER A 138 6.05 1.46 -23.68
N LEU A 139 7.20 1.66 -23.05
CA LEU A 139 7.35 1.68 -21.60
C LEU A 139 8.09 2.96 -21.21
N GLN A 140 7.53 3.72 -20.27
CA GLN A 140 8.13 4.92 -19.72
C GLN A 140 8.25 4.80 -18.20
N LEU A 141 9.48 4.96 -17.71
CA LEU A 141 9.80 5.01 -16.29
C LEU A 141 10.23 6.43 -15.91
N LEU A 142 9.49 7.05 -15.01
CA LEU A 142 9.76 8.39 -14.47
C LEU A 142 10.09 8.28 -12.99
N PHE A 143 11.23 8.81 -12.59
CA PHE A 143 11.71 8.80 -11.21
C PHE A 143 11.70 10.21 -10.63
N SER A 144 11.28 10.33 -9.37
CA SER A 144 11.38 11.57 -8.59
C SER A 144 11.74 11.25 -7.15
N PHE A 145 12.55 12.10 -6.53
CA PHE A 145 12.95 11.92 -5.13
C PHE A 145 12.80 13.24 -4.39
N LEU A 146 12.03 13.23 -3.31
CA LEU A 146 11.79 14.42 -2.50
C LEU A 146 12.05 14.16 -1.03
N GLU A 147 12.36 15.25 -0.34
CA GLU A 147 12.47 15.32 1.12
C GLU A 147 11.36 16.23 1.67
N ILE A 148 10.74 15.80 2.77
CA ILE A 148 9.89 16.62 3.61
C ILE A 148 10.61 16.83 4.93
N TYR A 149 11.02 18.07 5.18
CA TYR A 149 11.68 18.47 6.41
C TYR A 149 11.01 19.74 6.94
N ASN A 150 10.63 19.74 8.22
CA ASN A 150 10.00 20.88 8.88
C ASN A 150 8.77 21.43 8.12
N GLU A 151 7.88 20.55 7.66
CA GLU A 151 6.72 20.91 6.81
C GLU A 151 7.09 21.73 5.56
N ARG A 152 8.25 21.47 4.98
CA ARG A 152 8.67 22.02 3.70
C ARG A 152 9.17 20.92 2.78
N VAL A 153 8.94 21.11 1.47
CA VAL A 153 9.30 20.13 0.45
C VAL A 153 10.53 20.60 -0.33
N ARG A 154 11.48 19.69 -0.50
CA ARG A 154 12.69 19.87 -1.31
C ARG A 154 12.79 18.75 -2.34
N ASP A 155 13.26 19.11 -3.53
CA ASP A 155 13.65 18.16 -4.56
C ASP A 155 15.08 17.68 -4.29
N LEU A 156 15.26 16.37 -4.18
CA LEU A 156 16.58 15.77 -3.93
C LEU A 156 17.36 15.50 -5.22
N LEU A 157 16.73 15.54 -6.40
CA LEU A 157 17.36 15.25 -7.69
C LEU A 157 17.68 16.52 -8.49
N LYS A 158 17.21 17.68 -8.06
CA LYS A 158 17.49 18.97 -8.69
C LYS A 158 18.60 19.70 -7.94
N GLN A 159 19.65 20.10 -8.66
CA GLN A 159 20.61 21.07 -8.13
C GLN A 159 19.87 22.38 -7.86
N THR A 160 19.83 22.79 -6.61
CA THR A 160 19.22 24.06 -6.19
C THR A 160 20.32 25.10 -6.08
N ASP A 161 20.09 26.29 -6.61
CA ASP A 161 20.89 27.45 -6.23
C ASP A 161 20.76 27.61 -4.71
N ASN A 162 21.90 27.64 -4.00
CA ASN A 162 22.03 27.65 -2.54
C ASN A 162 21.20 28.71 -1.78
N LYS A 163 20.50 29.61 -2.49
CA LYS A 163 19.74 30.72 -1.92
C LYS A 163 18.38 30.28 -1.33
N LYS A 164 17.71 29.23 -1.84
CA LYS A 164 16.43 28.70 -1.29
C LYS A 164 16.21 27.20 -1.60
N PRO A 165 16.72 26.26 -0.77
CA PRO A 165 16.60 24.82 -1.06
C PRO A 165 15.17 24.25 -0.92
N TYR A 166 14.29 24.91 -0.14
CA TYR A 166 12.90 24.47 0.10
C TYR A 166 11.91 25.45 -0.51
N THR A 167 11.27 25.08 -1.63
CA THR A 167 10.36 25.98 -2.36
C THR A 167 9.14 25.30 -2.97
N LEU A 168 9.08 23.96 -2.98
CA LEU A 168 8.03 23.26 -3.69
C LEU A 168 6.72 23.28 -2.91
N ARG A 169 5.62 23.56 -3.61
CA ARG A 169 4.28 23.64 -3.03
C ARG A 169 3.49 22.38 -3.35
N VAL A 170 2.78 21.87 -2.37
CA VAL A 170 1.80 20.80 -2.57
C VAL A 170 0.49 21.39 -3.09
N ARG A 171 -0.05 20.77 -4.13
CA ARG A 171 -1.35 21.08 -4.73
C ARG A 171 -2.15 19.80 -4.89
N GLU A 172 -3.43 19.91 -5.23
CA GLU A 172 -4.30 18.75 -5.47
C GLU A 172 -4.95 18.88 -6.84
N HIS A 173 -4.87 17.83 -7.65
CA HIS A 173 -5.55 17.72 -8.93
C HIS A 173 -6.82 16.87 -8.75
N PRO A 174 -7.95 17.18 -9.41
CA PRO A 174 -9.20 16.42 -9.28
C PRO A 174 -9.06 14.92 -9.55
N VAL A 175 -8.22 14.56 -10.53
CA VAL A 175 -7.99 13.16 -10.96
C VAL A 175 -6.74 12.52 -10.35
N MET A 176 -5.58 13.19 -10.39
CA MET A 176 -4.31 12.63 -9.92
C MET A 176 -4.12 12.72 -8.39
N GLY A 177 -5.00 13.42 -7.70
CA GLY A 177 -4.87 13.68 -6.27
C GLY A 177 -3.74 14.67 -5.93
N PRO A 178 -3.23 14.61 -4.69
CA PRO A 178 -2.16 15.48 -4.20
C PRO A 178 -0.83 15.29 -4.95
N TYR A 179 -0.20 16.38 -5.36
CA TYR A 179 1.07 16.39 -6.06
C TYR A 179 1.94 17.59 -5.67
N VAL A 180 3.25 17.47 -5.88
CA VAL A 180 4.21 18.53 -5.63
C VAL A 180 4.46 19.30 -6.93
N GLN A 181 4.08 20.57 -6.97
CA GLN A 181 4.28 21.43 -8.13
C GLN A 181 5.78 21.73 -8.30
N GLY A 182 6.31 21.47 -9.50
CA GLY A 182 7.71 21.76 -9.84
C GLY A 182 8.72 20.70 -9.39
N LEU A 183 8.25 19.56 -8.88
CA LEU A 183 9.11 18.41 -8.59
C LEU A 183 9.67 17.84 -9.90
N SER A 184 10.99 17.65 -9.95
CA SER A 184 11.66 17.06 -11.11
C SER A 184 11.25 15.60 -11.30
N LYS A 185 11.06 15.22 -12.56
CA LYS A 185 10.80 13.85 -13.00
C LYS A 185 11.83 13.48 -14.05
N HIS A 186 12.58 12.42 -13.79
CA HIS A 186 13.68 11.98 -14.64
C HIS A 186 13.27 10.72 -15.37
N VAL A 187 13.28 10.76 -16.71
CA VAL A 187 13.08 9.57 -17.53
C VAL A 187 14.34 8.72 -17.44
N VAL A 188 14.18 7.44 -17.15
CA VAL A 188 15.32 6.52 -17.04
C VAL A 188 15.09 5.28 -17.90
N THR A 189 16.14 4.88 -18.61
CA THR A 189 16.15 3.69 -19.48
C THR A 189 17.10 2.60 -19.02
N ASP A 190 18.03 2.91 -18.11
CA ASP A 190 19.06 1.98 -17.64
C ASP A 190 19.19 2.02 -16.11
N TYR A 191 19.53 0.87 -15.52
CA TYR A 191 19.67 0.74 -14.07
C TYR A 191 20.79 1.62 -13.52
N LYS A 192 21.89 1.83 -14.26
CA LYS A 192 22.99 2.69 -13.82
C LYS A 192 22.55 4.14 -13.61
N GLN A 193 21.63 4.64 -14.44
CA GLN A 193 21.05 5.98 -14.26
C GLN A 193 20.24 6.05 -12.97
N VAL A 194 19.47 5.01 -12.63
CA VAL A 194 18.73 4.97 -11.37
C VAL A 194 19.65 4.98 -10.17
N VAL A 195 20.73 4.19 -10.19
CA VAL A 195 21.74 4.17 -9.13
C VAL A 195 22.33 5.56 -8.95
N GLY A 196 22.71 6.25 -10.03
CA GLY A 196 23.21 7.62 -9.96
C GLY A 196 22.20 8.62 -9.36
N LEU A 197 20.91 8.50 -9.69
CA LEU A 197 19.86 9.32 -9.08
C LEU A 197 19.67 9.03 -7.59
N LEU A 198 19.74 7.75 -7.19
CA LEU A 198 19.64 7.34 -5.80
C LEU A 198 20.82 7.89 -4.99
N GLU A 199 22.06 7.69 -5.48
CA GLU A 199 23.28 8.19 -4.84
C GLU A 199 23.27 9.71 -4.70
N ALA A 200 22.92 10.43 -5.77
CA ALA A 200 22.81 11.88 -5.75
C ALA A 200 21.75 12.37 -4.75
N GLY A 201 20.58 11.74 -4.74
CA GLY A 201 19.51 12.10 -3.82
C GLY A 201 19.83 11.82 -2.35
N ILE A 202 20.50 10.69 -2.06
CA ILE A 202 20.99 10.35 -0.71
C ILE A 202 22.05 11.35 -0.27
N ALA A 203 23.03 11.67 -1.13
CA ALA A 203 24.06 12.65 -0.84
C ALA A 203 23.44 14.01 -0.50
N ASN A 204 22.48 14.48 -1.32
CA ASN A 204 21.76 15.73 -1.10
C ASN A 204 20.95 15.74 0.21
N ARG A 205 20.37 14.59 0.60
CA ARG A 205 19.70 14.43 1.89
C ARG A 205 20.67 14.55 3.06
N ILE A 206 21.87 13.98 2.95
CA ILE A 206 22.91 14.06 3.98
C ILE A 206 23.47 15.48 4.11
N THR A 207 23.80 16.15 3.00
CA THR A 207 24.39 17.50 3.02
C THR A 207 23.44 18.57 3.60
N ALA A 208 22.12 18.32 3.57
CA ALA A 208 21.12 19.20 4.16
C ALA A 208 21.17 19.25 5.70
N ALA A 209 21.74 18.23 6.35
CA ALA A 209 21.87 18.19 7.81
C ALA A 209 23.04 19.03 8.29
N THR A 210 22.85 20.35 8.35
CA THR A 210 23.75 21.23 9.08
C THR A 210 23.63 20.94 10.59
N HIS A 211 24.75 20.56 11.22
CA HIS A 211 24.94 20.30 12.66
C HIS A 211 24.38 18.98 13.26
N VAL A 212 25.31 18.01 13.44
CA VAL A 212 25.43 17.05 14.57
C VAL A 212 24.39 15.91 14.71
N HIS A 213 23.40 15.75 13.82
CA HIS A 213 22.49 14.58 13.86
C HIS A 213 22.29 13.89 12.50
N ASP A 214 21.99 12.59 12.54
CA ASP A 214 21.69 11.75 11.37
C ASP A 214 20.51 12.34 10.59
N ALA A 215 20.79 12.91 9.40
CA ALA A 215 19.81 13.56 8.53
C ALA A 215 18.54 12.71 8.31
N SER A 216 18.71 11.39 8.23
CA SER A 216 17.62 10.44 7.96
C SER A 216 16.60 10.35 9.10
N SER A 217 17.00 10.70 10.33
CA SER A 217 16.13 10.64 11.52
C SER A 217 15.08 11.74 11.58
N ARG A 218 15.32 12.87 10.89
CA ARG A 218 14.54 14.11 11.06
C ARG A 218 13.78 14.55 9.82
N SER A 219 13.96 13.88 8.69
CA SER A 219 13.22 14.17 7.45
C SER A 219 12.58 12.92 6.88
N HIS A 220 11.43 13.09 6.23
CA HIS A 220 10.80 12.03 5.45
C HIS A 220 11.32 12.07 4.02
N ALA A 221 11.65 10.93 3.45
CA ALA A 221 12.04 10.83 2.06
C ALA A 221 11.02 10.01 1.28
N ILE A 222 10.59 10.50 0.12
CA ILE A 222 9.65 9.81 -0.76
C ILE A 222 10.32 9.66 -2.12
N PHE A 223 10.69 8.43 -2.45
CA PHE A 223 11.15 8.05 -3.77
C PHE A 223 9.97 7.50 -4.56
N THR A 224 9.64 8.13 -5.67
CA THR A 224 8.48 7.76 -6.49
C THR A 224 8.94 7.27 -7.85
N ILE A 225 8.40 6.13 -8.26
CA ILE A 225 8.52 5.55 -9.59
C ILE A 225 7.15 5.61 -10.24
N GLN A 226 7.03 6.35 -11.34
CA GLN A 226 5.85 6.34 -12.19
C GLN A 226 6.14 5.42 -13.38
N TYR A 227 5.39 4.33 -13.46
CA TYR A 227 5.52 3.27 -14.44
C TYR A 227 4.35 3.36 -15.41
N THR A 228 4.64 3.60 -16.68
CA THR A 228 3.61 3.81 -17.71
C THR A 228 3.86 2.86 -18.86
N GLN A 229 2.98 1.89 -19.06
CA GLN A 229 3.06 0.91 -20.13
C GLN A 229 1.94 1.16 -21.14
N ALA A 230 2.27 1.12 -22.42
CA ALA A 230 1.29 1.10 -23.50
C ALA A 230 1.30 -0.28 -24.18
N ILE A 231 0.13 -0.88 -24.25
CA ILE A 231 -0.09 -2.20 -24.84
C ILE A 231 -1.10 -2.03 -25.98
N LEU A 232 -0.88 -2.71 -27.10
CA LEU A 232 -1.87 -2.77 -28.17
C LEU A 232 -2.83 -3.95 -27.88
N TYR A 233 -4.09 -3.65 -27.57
CA TYR A 233 -5.12 -4.67 -27.38
C TYR A 233 -6.17 -4.55 -28.49
N ASN A 234 -6.36 -5.60 -29.30
CA ASN A 234 -7.29 -5.59 -30.44
C ASN A 234 -7.11 -4.38 -31.38
N ASN A 235 -5.85 -4.04 -31.69
CA ASN A 235 -5.43 -2.86 -32.48
C ASN A 235 -5.79 -1.49 -31.86
N LEU A 236 -6.14 -1.43 -30.57
CA LEU A 236 -6.31 -0.19 -29.82
C LEU A 236 -5.14 0.01 -28.85
N PRO A 237 -4.51 1.20 -28.83
CA PRO A 237 -3.52 1.53 -27.81
C PRO A 237 -4.22 1.67 -26.45
N SER A 238 -3.77 0.90 -25.48
CA SER A 238 -4.20 0.99 -24.08
C SER A 238 -3.02 1.34 -23.20
N GLU A 239 -3.15 2.44 -22.49
CA GLU A 239 -2.15 2.95 -21.57
C GLU A 239 -2.55 2.66 -20.13
N ILE A 240 -1.67 1.97 -19.42
CA ILE A 240 -1.81 1.66 -18.00
C ILE A 240 -0.69 2.35 -17.26
N THR A 241 -1.06 3.11 -16.22
CA THR A 241 -0.11 3.82 -15.37
C THR A 241 -0.19 3.29 -13.94
N SER A 242 0.96 3.10 -13.31
CA SER A 242 1.05 2.87 -11.87
C SER A 242 2.07 3.80 -11.22
N LYS A 243 1.81 4.13 -9.96
CA LYS A 243 2.70 4.95 -9.14
C LYS A 243 3.16 4.12 -7.94
N ILE A 244 4.47 3.93 -7.82
CA ILE A 244 5.11 3.27 -6.67
C ILE A 244 5.73 4.37 -5.81
N ASN A 245 5.25 4.52 -4.58
CA ASN A 245 5.86 5.40 -3.57
C ASN A 245 6.64 4.54 -2.58
N LEU A 246 7.94 4.74 -2.50
CA LEU A 246 8.85 4.12 -1.55
C LEU A 246 9.26 5.18 -0.53
N VAL A 247 8.78 5.04 0.70
CA VAL A 247 8.83 6.09 1.72
C VAL A 247 9.70 5.65 2.90
N ASP A 248 10.68 6.48 3.23
CA ASP A 248 11.49 6.37 4.44
C ASP A 248 11.09 7.49 5.39
N LEU A 249 10.31 7.16 6.43
CA LEU A 249 9.80 8.15 7.37
C LEU A 249 10.87 8.57 8.38
N ALA A 250 10.71 9.75 8.97
CA ALA A 250 11.48 10.20 10.12
C ALA A 250 11.29 9.27 11.34
N GLY A 251 12.16 9.42 12.34
CA GLY A 251 12.05 8.72 13.62
C GLY A 251 10.71 8.99 14.32
N SER A 252 10.07 7.93 14.83
CA SER A 252 8.80 8.02 15.57
C SER A 252 8.95 8.46 17.03
N GLU A 253 10.18 8.55 17.52
CA GLU A 253 10.47 8.97 18.89
C GLU A 253 10.09 10.43 19.15
N ARG A 254 9.72 10.71 20.40
CA ARG A 254 9.36 12.07 20.81
C ARG A 254 10.62 12.95 20.90
N ALA A 255 10.48 14.22 20.54
CA ALA A 255 11.54 15.20 20.72
C ALA A 255 11.86 15.37 22.21
N ASP A 256 13.14 15.38 22.56
CA ASP A 256 13.57 15.60 23.94
C ASP A 256 13.34 17.07 24.34
N PRO A 257 12.60 17.35 25.42
CA PRO A 257 12.33 18.73 25.87
C PRO A 257 13.58 19.48 26.35
N SER A 258 14.71 18.80 26.56
CA SER A 258 15.98 19.42 26.98
C SER A 258 16.72 20.18 25.87
N TYR A 259 16.26 20.10 24.61
CA TYR A 259 16.89 20.78 23.49
C TYR A 259 16.62 22.31 23.44
N CYS A 260 17.48 23.05 22.75
CA CYS A 260 17.31 24.50 22.51
C CYS A 260 15.98 24.82 21.79
N LYS A 261 15.42 26.02 22.00
CA LYS A 261 14.11 26.46 21.46
C LYS A 261 13.91 26.18 19.97
N ASP A 262 14.91 26.47 19.13
CA ASP A 262 14.80 26.22 17.68
C ASP A 262 14.65 24.71 17.37
N ARG A 263 15.37 23.86 18.11
CA ARG A 263 15.27 22.40 17.98
C ARG A 263 13.95 21.84 18.51
N ILE A 264 13.34 22.49 19.50
CA ILE A 264 12.00 22.14 19.99
C ILE A 264 10.98 22.40 18.88
N THR A 265 11.03 23.56 18.23
CA THR A 265 10.10 23.88 17.13
C THR A 265 10.26 22.95 15.92
N GLU A 266 11.51 22.63 15.57
CA GLU A 266 11.84 21.65 14.54
C GLU A 266 11.32 20.26 14.88
N GLY A 267 11.62 19.76 16.09
CA GLY A 267 11.11 18.48 16.59
C GLY A 267 9.59 18.44 16.66
N ALA A 268 8.93 19.54 17.02
CA ALA A 268 7.48 19.66 17.01
C ALA A 268 6.89 19.54 15.61
N ASN A 269 7.51 20.13 14.58
CA ASN A 269 7.04 20.01 13.20
C ASN A 269 7.33 18.65 12.57
N ILE A 270 8.45 18.01 12.89
CA ILE A 270 8.71 16.62 12.51
C ILE A 270 7.64 15.72 13.14
N ASN A 271 7.42 15.86 14.44
CA ASN A 271 6.38 15.12 15.14
C ASN A 271 4.98 15.46 14.66
N LYS A 272 4.71 16.69 14.19
CA LYS A 272 3.43 17.08 13.61
C LYS A 272 3.03 16.13 12.48
N SER A 273 3.93 15.91 11.51
CA SER A 273 3.65 15.00 10.40
C SER A 273 3.35 13.56 10.83
N LEU A 274 4.09 13.01 11.80
CA LEU A 274 3.90 11.65 12.31
C LEU A 274 2.68 11.52 13.24
N VAL A 275 2.39 12.55 14.03
CA VAL A 275 1.20 12.63 14.89
C VAL A 275 -0.04 12.71 14.01
N THR A 276 -0.06 13.58 13.00
CA THR A 276 -1.15 13.66 12.03
C THR A 276 -1.33 12.33 11.29
N LEU A 277 -0.22 11.67 10.89
CA LEU A 277 -0.28 10.33 10.29
C LEU A 277 -0.96 9.32 11.23
N GLY A 278 -0.62 9.35 12.53
CA GLY A 278 -1.27 8.52 13.54
C GLY A 278 -2.76 8.81 13.71
N ILE A 279 -3.15 10.08 13.73
CA ILE A 279 -4.55 10.49 13.80
C ILE A 279 -5.31 9.97 12.57
N VAL A 280 -4.77 10.16 11.37
CA VAL A 280 -5.37 9.68 10.11
C VAL A 280 -5.57 8.16 10.14
N ILE A 281 -4.56 7.40 10.55
CA ILE A 281 -4.63 5.93 10.67
C ILE A 281 -5.67 5.51 11.69
N SER A 282 -5.69 6.13 12.87
CA SER A 282 -6.67 5.82 13.93
C SER A 282 -8.09 6.14 13.50
N SER A 283 -8.32 7.30 12.87
CA SER A 283 -9.65 7.69 12.36
C SER A 283 -10.12 6.76 11.24
N LEU A 284 -9.23 6.36 10.32
CA LEU A 284 -9.54 5.39 9.27
C LEU A 284 -9.90 4.01 9.85
N ALA A 285 -9.11 3.52 10.79
CA ALA A 285 -9.33 2.26 11.47
C ALA A 285 -10.69 2.23 12.20
N GLN A 286 -11.04 3.31 12.90
CA GLN A 286 -12.33 3.46 13.57
C GLN A 286 -13.51 3.51 12.59
N ASN A 287 -13.38 4.27 11.50
CA ASN A 287 -14.41 4.37 10.46
C ASN A 287 -14.69 3.01 9.82
N SER A 288 -13.66 2.21 9.56
CA SER A 288 -13.81 0.87 9.01
C SER A 288 -14.55 -0.08 9.97
N GLN A 289 -14.23 -0.07 11.27
CA GLN A 289 -14.95 -0.88 12.25
C GLN A 289 -16.41 -0.43 12.42
N MET A 290 -16.67 0.88 12.45
CA MET A 290 -18.02 1.42 12.59
C MET A 290 -18.91 1.06 11.39
N SER A 291 -18.35 1.01 10.18
CA SER A 291 -19.07 0.58 8.97
C SER A 291 -19.44 -0.91 8.97
N CYS A 292 -18.69 -1.76 9.68
CA CYS A 292 -18.98 -3.19 9.81
C CYS A 292 -20.07 -3.46 10.87
N SER A 293 -20.07 -2.72 11.98
CA SER A 293 -21.03 -2.93 13.09
C SER A 293 -22.47 -2.50 12.77
N CYS A 294 -22.68 -1.59 11.80
CA CYS A 294 -24.02 -1.13 11.42
C CYS A 294 -24.68 -1.98 10.32
N GLN A 295 -23.96 -2.89 9.66
CA GLN A 295 -24.56 -3.84 8.71
C GLN A 295 -25.27 -5.01 9.43
N SER A 296 -24.99 -5.23 10.72
CA SER A 296 -25.54 -6.33 11.51
C SER A 296 -26.92 -6.05 12.13
N ILE A 297 -27.38 -4.79 12.13
CA ILE A 297 -28.61 -4.37 12.85
C ILE A 297 -29.77 -4.07 11.88
N ASN A 298 -29.52 -3.92 10.58
CA ASN A 298 -30.56 -3.62 9.59
C ASN A 298 -31.33 -4.85 9.08
N SER A 299 -31.17 -6.03 9.72
CA SER A 299 -31.81 -7.28 9.29
C SER A 299 -32.95 -7.77 10.21
N ILE A 300 -33.42 -6.95 11.17
CA ILE A 300 -34.61 -7.27 11.97
C ILE A 300 -35.46 -6.00 12.08
N GLY A 301 -36.40 -5.79 11.16
CA GLY A 301 -37.20 -4.56 11.17
C GLY A 301 -38.21 -4.42 10.04
N SER A 302 -39.01 -5.45 9.79
CA SER A 302 -40.31 -5.33 9.12
C SER A 302 -41.12 -6.52 9.64
N GLU A 303 -42.06 -6.33 10.55
CA GLU A 303 -43.47 -6.10 10.19
C GLU A 303 -44.30 -5.83 11.47
N VAL A 304 -45.25 -4.87 11.40
CA VAL A 304 -46.60 -4.90 12.06
C VAL A 304 -46.63 -4.67 13.59
N ASP A 305 -47.48 -3.86 14.25
CA ASP A 305 -48.56 -2.91 13.93
C ASP A 305 -48.85 -2.00 15.16
N SER A 306 -49.34 -0.80 14.88
CA SER A 306 -50.34 0.03 15.61
C SER A 306 -50.69 -0.20 17.10
N SER A 307 -50.42 0.78 17.98
CA SER A 307 -51.41 1.57 18.79
C SER A 307 -50.91 2.12 20.17
N HIS A 308 -51.27 3.40 20.42
CA HIS A 308 -51.45 4.14 21.70
C HIS A 308 -50.30 4.77 22.54
N THR A 309 -50.42 6.11 22.67
CA THR A 309 -50.25 7.06 23.81
C THR A 309 -48.89 7.47 24.40
N ASP A 310 -48.60 8.76 24.19
CA ASP A 310 -48.07 9.83 25.07
C ASP A 310 -46.66 9.83 25.73
N ASN A 311 -46.01 10.99 25.51
CA ASN A 311 -45.06 11.74 26.36
C ASN A 311 -43.62 11.22 26.60
N HIS A 312 -42.63 11.80 25.91
CA HIS A 312 -41.79 12.92 26.42
C HIS A 312 -40.71 13.38 25.40
N CYS A 313 -40.42 14.68 25.47
CA CYS A 313 -39.43 15.49 24.74
C CYS A 313 -37.99 14.92 24.66
N GLY A 314 -37.34 15.04 23.49
CA GLY A 314 -35.87 14.93 23.37
C GLY A 314 -35.34 14.68 21.95
N THR A 315 -35.21 15.75 21.16
CA THR A 315 -34.29 15.92 20.00
C THR A 315 -34.11 14.73 19.04
N SER A 316 -34.85 14.76 17.93
CA SER A 316 -34.62 13.93 16.75
C SER A 316 -33.29 14.28 16.06
N ILE A 317 -32.20 13.66 16.51
CA ILE A 317 -30.97 13.57 15.71
C ILE A 317 -31.24 12.53 14.62
N SER A 318 -31.59 13.02 13.43
CA SER A 318 -31.53 12.24 12.18
C SER A 318 -30.07 11.78 11.96
N SER A 319 -29.70 10.65 12.54
CA SER A 319 -28.34 10.12 12.47
C SER A 319 -28.08 9.43 11.13
N ASN A 320 -28.09 10.21 10.05
CA ASN A 320 -27.21 9.92 8.92
C ASN A 320 -25.77 10.07 9.44
N ARG A 321 -25.22 8.99 10.05
CA ARG A 321 -23.89 8.96 10.65
C ARG A 321 -22.85 9.18 9.56
N ARG A 322 -22.50 10.45 9.32
CA ARG A 322 -21.46 10.87 8.39
C ARG A 322 -20.13 10.26 8.82
N GLN A 323 -19.36 9.75 7.86
CA GLN A 323 -17.97 9.31 8.09
C GLN A 323 -17.21 10.42 8.81
N ALA A 324 -16.46 10.05 9.87
CA ALA A 324 -15.68 11.03 10.61
C ALA A 324 -14.67 11.70 9.66
N TYR A 325 -14.52 13.03 9.79
CA TYR A 325 -13.56 13.81 9.02
C TYR A 325 -12.14 13.27 9.23
N ILE A 326 -11.39 13.07 8.14
CA ILE A 326 -10.01 12.58 8.19
C ILE A 326 -9.06 13.75 7.85
N PRO A 327 -8.18 14.16 8.78
CA PRO A 327 -7.37 15.38 8.67
C PRO A 327 -6.12 15.21 7.79
N TYR A 328 -6.28 14.79 6.52
CA TYR A 328 -5.13 14.61 5.63
C TYR A 328 -4.33 15.90 5.39
N ARG A 329 -5.00 17.06 5.44
CA ARG A 329 -4.40 18.37 5.10
C ARG A 329 -3.60 19.00 6.24
N ASP A 330 -3.64 18.42 7.44
CA ASP A 330 -2.99 19.01 8.62
C ASP A 330 -1.46 18.88 8.56
N SER A 331 -0.94 17.94 7.77
CA SER A 331 0.48 17.84 7.45
C SER A 331 0.72 17.58 5.95
N ILE A 332 1.88 18.02 5.44
CA ILE A 332 2.27 17.77 4.05
C ILE A 332 2.41 16.28 3.77
N LEU A 333 2.98 15.51 4.71
CA LEU A 333 3.16 14.07 4.56
C LEU A 333 1.82 13.36 4.38
N THR A 334 0.85 13.60 5.28
CA THR A 334 -0.47 12.98 5.18
C THR A 334 -1.26 13.45 3.98
N TRP A 335 -1.01 14.68 3.51
CA TRP A 335 -1.66 15.17 2.31
C TRP A 335 -1.13 14.45 1.08
N LEU A 336 0.20 14.29 0.95
CA LEU A 336 0.81 13.55 -0.15
C LEU A 336 0.50 12.05 -0.13
N LEU A 337 0.34 11.47 1.06
CA LEU A 337 0.00 10.05 1.25
C LEU A 337 -1.51 9.79 1.35
N LYS A 338 -2.36 10.78 1.06
CA LYS A 338 -3.83 10.65 1.12
C LYS A 338 -4.33 9.44 0.34
N ASP A 339 -3.84 9.25 -0.90
CA ASP A 339 -4.27 8.11 -1.72
C ASP A 339 -3.71 6.78 -1.22
N SER A 340 -2.59 6.81 -0.49
CA SER A 340 -1.97 5.64 0.13
C SER A 340 -2.69 5.17 1.39
N LEU A 341 -3.47 6.02 2.05
CA LEU A 341 -4.13 5.72 3.33
C LEU A 341 -5.64 5.86 3.17
N GLY A 342 -6.34 4.77 2.87
CA GLY A 342 -7.79 4.74 2.62
C GLY A 342 -8.22 5.09 1.19
N GLY A 343 -7.26 5.31 0.28
CA GLY A 343 -7.50 5.72 -1.11
C GLY A 343 -7.19 4.64 -2.16
N ASN A 344 -6.87 5.10 -3.37
CA ASN A 344 -6.51 4.27 -4.53
C ASN A 344 -5.03 3.87 -4.49
N SER A 345 -4.66 2.95 -3.59
CA SER A 345 -3.31 2.39 -3.50
C SER A 345 -3.31 1.06 -2.77
N LYS A 346 -2.45 0.13 -3.16
CA LYS A 346 -2.06 -1.00 -2.32
C LYS A 346 -0.98 -0.52 -1.36
N THR A 347 -1.16 -0.70 -0.06
CA THR A 347 -0.24 -0.11 0.91
C THR A 347 0.41 -1.18 1.78
N ILE A 348 1.72 -1.06 1.95
CA ILE A 348 2.56 -1.94 2.75
C ILE A 348 3.25 -1.06 3.79
N MET A 349 2.99 -1.35 5.06
CA MET A 349 3.68 -0.73 6.18
C MET A 349 4.73 -1.69 6.72
N ILE A 350 5.99 -1.25 6.76
CA ILE A 350 7.08 -1.96 7.43
C ILE A 350 7.36 -1.30 8.77
N ALA A 351 6.90 -1.93 9.84
CA ALA A 351 7.23 -1.55 11.21
C ALA A 351 8.64 -2.07 11.53
N THR A 352 9.56 -1.16 11.78
CA THR A 352 10.94 -1.47 12.14
C THR A 352 11.15 -1.21 13.62
N ILE A 353 11.72 -2.16 14.34
CA ILE A 353 11.87 -2.07 15.81
C ILE A 353 13.29 -2.47 16.25
N SER A 354 13.68 -1.98 17.42
CA SER A 354 14.88 -2.47 18.10
C SER A 354 14.52 -3.60 19.08
N PRO A 355 15.27 -4.72 19.08
CA PRO A 355 15.06 -5.79 20.05
C PRO A 355 15.53 -5.42 21.47
N SER A 356 16.21 -4.28 21.65
CA SER A 356 16.81 -3.89 22.94
C SER A 356 15.78 -3.48 23.98
N SER A 357 16.02 -3.90 25.24
CA SER A 357 15.24 -3.49 26.41
C SER A 357 15.15 -1.96 26.62
N SER A 358 16.20 -1.22 26.26
CA SER A 358 16.26 0.24 26.34
C SER A 358 15.19 0.92 25.49
N CYS A 359 14.77 0.26 24.41
CA CYS A 359 13.84 0.77 23.41
C CYS A 359 12.39 0.29 23.66
N TYR A 360 12.09 -0.32 24.81
CA TYR A 360 10.78 -0.94 25.09
C TYR A 360 9.58 -0.05 24.76
N ASN A 361 9.59 1.21 25.22
CA ASN A 361 8.46 2.13 25.02
C ASN A 361 8.21 2.45 23.54
N GLU A 362 9.29 2.64 22.78
CA GLU A 362 9.23 2.97 21.35
C GLU A 362 8.86 1.75 20.50
N THR A 363 9.41 0.58 20.82
CA THR A 363 9.00 -0.71 20.25
C THR A 363 7.51 -0.94 20.48
N MET A 364 7.03 -0.73 21.71
CA MET A 364 5.61 -0.92 22.04
C MET A 364 4.71 0.08 21.30
N SER A 365 5.13 1.34 21.19
CA SER A 365 4.41 2.38 20.45
C SER A 365 4.32 2.04 18.96
N THR A 366 5.43 1.60 18.37
CA THR A 366 5.51 1.16 16.96
C THR A 366 4.60 -0.04 16.68
N LEU A 367 4.60 -1.04 17.56
CA LEU A 367 3.76 -2.24 17.41
C LEU A 367 2.27 -1.92 17.57
N ARG A 368 1.88 -1.05 18.52
CA ARG A 368 0.49 -0.59 18.67
C ARG A 368 0.03 0.20 17.44
N TYR A 369 0.88 1.08 16.93
CA TYR A 369 0.63 1.85 15.73
C TYR A 369 0.39 0.92 14.52
N ALA A 370 1.30 -0.03 14.31
CA ALA A 370 1.14 -1.02 13.26
C ALA A 370 -0.11 -1.89 13.49
N SER A 371 -0.43 -2.28 14.73
CA SER A 371 -1.66 -3.02 15.03
C SER A 371 -2.90 -2.28 14.53
N ASN A 372 -3.03 -0.99 14.86
CA ASN A 372 -4.15 -0.14 14.45
C ASN A 372 -4.26 0.01 12.93
N ALA A 373 -3.12 0.10 12.22
CA ALA A 373 -3.10 0.23 10.76
C ALA A 373 -3.73 -0.97 10.02
N LYS A 374 -3.91 -2.13 10.67
CA LYS A 374 -4.54 -3.33 10.08
C LYS A 374 -5.96 -3.05 9.58
N ASN A 375 -6.66 -2.17 10.28
CA ASN A 375 -8.08 -1.96 10.07
C ASN A 375 -8.36 -0.97 8.95
N ILE A 376 -7.32 -0.40 8.32
CA ILE A 376 -7.48 0.50 7.18
C ILE A 376 -7.85 -0.32 5.94
N ILE A 377 -8.93 0.08 5.29
CA ILE A 377 -9.39 -0.55 4.04
C ILE A 377 -9.14 0.41 2.88
N ASN A 378 -8.13 0.11 2.06
CA ASN A 378 -7.87 0.82 0.81
C ASN A 378 -8.76 0.30 -0.33
N LYS A 379 -8.99 1.16 -1.34
CA LYS A 379 -9.77 0.86 -2.55
C LYS A 379 -8.92 1.01 -3.81
N PRO A 380 -7.88 0.17 -3.98
CA PRO A 380 -7.02 0.20 -5.16
C PRO A 380 -7.79 -0.17 -6.43
N ARG A 381 -7.46 0.51 -7.51
CA ARG A 381 -8.01 0.34 -8.86
C ARG A 381 -6.85 0.29 -9.84
N VAL A 382 -7.06 -0.36 -10.97
CA VAL A 382 -6.12 -0.29 -12.10
C VAL A 382 -6.27 1.09 -12.73
N ASN A 383 -5.18 1.84 -12.87
CA ASN A 383 -5.23 3.14 -13.55
C ASN A 383 -5.01 2.93 -15.05
N GLU A 384 -6.12 2.81 -15.75
CA GLU A 384 -6.23 2.79 -17.20
C GLU A 384 -7.09 3.99 -17.63
N ASP A 385 -6.92 4.47 -18.87
CA ASP A 385 -7.79 5.50 -19.42
C ASP A 385 -9.24 4.98 -19.46
N ALA A 386 -10.17 5.73 -18.86
CA ALA A 386 -11.57 5.32 -18.73
C ALA A 386 -12.27 5.20 -20.10
N ASN A 387 -11.91 6.05 -21.07
CA ASN A 387 -12.45 5.97 -22.42
C ASN A 387 -11.92 4.72 -23.13
N VAL A 388 -10.63 4.43 -22.99
CA VAL A 388 -10.04 3.22 -23.59
C VAL A 388 -10.65 1.95 -22.98
N LYS A 389 -10.81 1.92 -21.65
CA LYS A 389 -11.49 0.82 -20.96
C LYS A 389 -12.91 0.61 -21.49
N LEU A 390 -13.69 1.69 -21.59
CA LEU A 390 -15.06 1.63 -22.09
C LEU A 390 -15.10 1.13 -23.54
N ILE A 391 -14.22 1.63 -24.41
CA ILE A 391 -14.14 1.17 -25.80
C ILE A 391 -13.82 -0.33 -25.86
N ARG A 392 -12.93 -0.82 -24.99
CA ARG A 392 -12.59 -2.25 -24.91
C ARG A 392 -13.80 -3.09 -24.48
N GLU A 393 -14.47 -2.71 -23.40
CA GLU A 393 -15.66 -3.42 -22.90
C GLU A 393 -16.80 -3.44 -23.94
N LEU A 394 -17.04 -2.32 -24.63
CA LEU A 394 -18.02 -2.24 -25.71
C LEU A 394 -17.68 -3.16 -26.88
N ARG A 395 -16.39 -3.26 -27.26
CA ARG A 395 -15.95 -4.16 -28.33
C ARG A 395 -16.07 -5.64 -27.95
N GLU A 396 -15.67 -5.99 -26.73
CA GLU A 396 -15.85 -7.34 -26.19
C GLU A 396 -17.33 -7.74 -26.18
N GLU A 397 -18.22 -6.82 -25.82
CA GLU A 397 -19.66 -7.06 -25.86
C GLU A 397 -20.19 -7.19 -27.30
N ILE A 398 -19.72 -6.36 -28.23
CA ILE A 398 -20.05 -6.50 -29.66
C ILE A 398 -19.64 -7.88 -30.18
N ASP A 399 -18.43 -8.34 -29.84
CA ASP A 399 -17.92 -9.63 -30.30
C ASP A 399 -18.67 -10.80 -29.65
N ARG A 400 -19.01 -10.68 -28.36
CA ARG A 400 -19.87 -11.65 -27.67
C ARG A 400 -21.25 -11.75 -28.30
N LEU A 401 -21.89 -10.61 -28.58
CA LEU A 401 -23.21 -10.55 -29.22
C LEU A 401 -23.16 -11.12 -30.64
N LYS A 402 -22.12 -10.82 -31.42
CA LYS A 402 -21.91 -11.43 -32.74
C LYS A 402 -21.73 -12.94 -32.67
N ALA A 403 -20.95 -13.44 -31.70
CA ALA A 403 -20.76 -14.87 -31.50
C ALA A 403 -22.07 -15.56 -31.11
N MET A 404 -22.88 -14.93 -30.24
CA MET A 404 -24.22 -15.41 -29.92
C MET A 404 -25.12 -15.47 -31.15
N LEU A 405 -25.15 -14.40 -31.97
CA LEU A 405 -25.91 -14.37 -33.22
C LEU A 405 -25.48 -15.47 -34.19
N MET A 406 -24.17 -15.66 -34.40
CA MET A 406 -23.64 -16.74 -35.24
C MET A 406 -24.02 -18.12 -34.70
N SER A 407 -23.93 -18.31 -33.37
CA SER A 407 -24.34 -19.58 -32.75
C SER A 407 -25.84 -19.85 -32.95
N PHE A 408 -26.68 -18.81 -32.88
CA PHE A 408 -28.11 -18.91 -33.07
C PHE A 408 -28.47 -19.21 -34.53
N GLU A 409 -27.83 -18.53 -35.48
CA GLU A 409 -27.98 -18.82 -36.91
C GLU A 409 -27.59 -20.27 -37.25
N LEU A 410 -26.51 -20.78 -36.65
CA LEU A 410 -26.06 -22.15 -36.89
C LEU A 410 -27.03 -23.20 -36.32
N VAL A 411 -27.60 -22.93 -35.13
CA VAL A 411 -28.66 -23.76 -34.55
C VAL A 411 -29.94 -23.72 -35.40
N CYS A 412 -30.38 -22.54 -35.82
CA CYS A 412 -31.54 -22.41 -36.70
C CYS A 412 -31.33 -23.17 -38.01
N THR A 413 -30.17 -22.99 -38.65
CA THR A 413 -29.84 -23.66 -39.92
C THR A 413 -29.92 -25.18 -39.76
N ASN A 414 -29.32 -25.74 -38.69
CA ASN A 414 -29.39 -27.17 -38.38
C ASN A 414 -30.82 -27.68 -38.12
N VAL A 415 -31.67 -26.89 -37.48
CA VAL A 415 -33.08 -27.26 -37.30
C VAL A 415 -33.81 -27.30 -38.64
N TYR A 416 -33.57 -26.32 -39.52
CA TYR A 416 -34.16 -26.31 -40.87
C TYR A 416 -33.68 -27.49 -41.73
N THR A 417 -32.38 -27.82 -41.75
CA THR A 417 -31.86 -29.00 -42.49
C THR A 417 -32.42 -30.30 -41.95
N ASN A 418 -32.48 -30.49 -40.62
CA ASN A 418 -33.07 -31.70 -40.04
C ASN A 418 -34.56 -31.85 -40.38
N ARG A 419 -35.30 -30.74 -40.42
CA ARG A 419 -36.72 -30.75 -40.81
C ARG A 419 -36.92 -31.10 -42.29
N LEU A 420 -36.04 -30.62 -43.17
CA LEU A 420 -36.05 -30.97 -44.59
C LEU A 420 -35.71 -32.46 -44.81
N HIS A 421 -34.72 -33.01 -44.10
CA HIS A 421 -34.39 -34.43 -44.15
C HIS A 421 -35.55 -35.33 -43.69
N MET A 422 -36.22 -34.98 -42.58
CA MET A 422 -37.42 -35.70 -42.11
C MET A 422 -38.54 -35.71 -43.14
N ASN A 423 -38.83 -34.56 -43.76
CA ASN A 423 -39.86 -34.46 -44.80
C ASN A 423 -39.51 -35.28 -46.06
N HIS A 424 -38.24 -35.33 -46.45
CA HIS A 424 -37.81 -36.14 -47.58
C HIS A 424 -37.95 -37.65 -47.30
N SER A 425 -37.62 -38.10 -46.08
CA SER A 425 -37.81 -39.50 -45.66
C SER A 425 -39.29 -39.89 -45.59
N LEU A 426 -40.15 -39.00 -45.09
CA LEU A 426 -41.60 -39.19 -45.10
C LEU A 426 -42.16 -39.30 -46.52
N ASN A 427 -41.77 -38.43 -47.44
CA ASN A 427 -42.19 -38.51 -48.84
C ASN A 427 -41.73 -39.81 -49.52
N LEU A 428 -40.52 -40.27 -49.21
CA LEU A 428 -40.02 -41.55 -49.74
C LEU A 428 -40.86 -42.73 -49.19
N TYR A 429 -41.20 -42.71 -47.91
CA TYR A 429 -42.06 -43.71 -47.29
C TYR A 429 -43.47 -43.72 -47.88
N VAL A 430 -44.08 -42.56 -48.08
CA VAL A 430 -45.40 -42.43 -48.73
C VAL A 430 -45.36 -42.97 -50.16
N ASN A 431 -44.34 -42.64 -50.95
CA ASN A 431 -44.19 -43.15 -52.32
C ASN A 431 -44.02 -44.67 -52.35
N ILE A 432 -43.21 -45.24 -51.46
CA ILE A 432 -43.04 -46.71 -51.34
C ILE A 432 -44.37 -47.36 -50.96
N CYS A 433 -45.10 -46.80 -49.99
CA CYS A 433 -46.43 -47.32 -49.61
C CYS A 433 -47.44 -47.23 -50.77
N SER A 434 -47.41 -46.17 -51.57
CA SER A 434 -48.27 -46.03 -52.75
C SER A 434 -47.92 -47.02 -53.85
N GLU A 435 -46.64 -47.28 -54.13
CA GLU A 435 -46.22 -48.29 -55.10
C GLU A 435 -46.61 -49.71 -54.67
N VAL A 436 -46.48 -50.03 -53.38
CA VAL A 436 -46.91 -51.32 -52.83
C VAL A 436 -48.43 -51.50 -52.89
N PHE A 437 -49.21 -50.43 -52.69
CA PHE A 437 -50.67 -50.46 -52.83
C PHE A 437 -51.16 -50.63 -54.28
N CYS A 438 -50.36 -50.25 -55.28
CA CYS A 438 -50.67 -50.50 -56.69
C CYS A 438 -50.32 -51.93 -57.15
N TYR A 439 -49.57 -52.70 -56.35
CA TYR A 439 -49.14 -54.07 -56.67
C TYR A 439 -50.02 -55.16 -56.01
N ILE A 440 -50.95 -54.77 -55.14
CA ILE A 440 -52.00 -55.63 -54.54
C ILE A 440 -53.31 -55.32 -55.26
#